data_AF-D4V9V9-F1
#
_entry.id   AF-D4V9V9-F1
#
_cell.length_a   1.000
_cell.length_b   1.000
_cell.length_c   1.000
_cell.angle_alpha   90.00
_cell.angle_beta   90.00
_cell.angle_gamma   90.00
#
_symmetry.space_group_name_H-M   'P 1'
#
loop_
_entity.id
_entity.type
_entity.pdbx_description
1 polymer ?
#
loop_
_entity_poly.entity_id
_entity_poly.type
_entity_poly.pdbx_seq_one_letter_code
_entity_poly.pdbx_strand_id
1 'polypeptide(L)'
;MKTKFYFLVISLLAICSVCLPACDNDEKGDVTKPVIDLIEPEEGAVLKIGNGKGVHFEMNLSDDVMLRSYKINIHNNFDHHGHDSRAAGEKNTAFTFDKVYDVSGLKNTKVHHHDIVIPADAAPGDYHLMVWCTDAAGNQTEVARNIVLSADGGTETEHDHE
;
A
#
# COMPACT_ATOMS: atom_id res chain seq x y z
N MET A 1 39.59 -68.37 -35.59
CA MET A 1 40.82 -67.70 -35.10
C MET A 1 40.59 -66.20 -35.29
N LYS A 2 40.62 -65.28 -34.32
CA LYS A 2 41.27 -65.17 -33.01
C LYS A 2 40.39 -64.33 -32.06
N THR A 3 40.56 -64.58 -30.77
CA THR A 3 40.04 -63.94 -29.54
C THR A 3 40.24 -62.41 -29.49
N LYS A 4 39.56 -61.60 -28.66
CA LYS A 4 39.49 -61.53 -27.17
C LYS A 4 38.24 -60.69 -26.76
N PHE A 5 37.32 -61.11 -25.88
CA PHE A 5 37.31 -61.31 -24.42
C PHE A 5 37.55 -60.07 -23.51
N TYR A 6 36.43 -59.53 -23.02
CA TYR A 6 36.07 -58.85 -21.74
C TYR A 6 37.09 -57.99 -20.99
N PHE A 7 36.69 -56.74 -20.71
CA PHE A 7 36.78 -56.11 -19.39
C PHE A 7 35.43 -55.40 -19.12
N LEU A 8 34.63 -55.86 -18.16
CA LEU A 8 34.65 -55.38 -16.76
C LEU A 8 34.19 -53.90 -16.76
N VAL A 9 32.99 -53.53 -16.31
CA VAL A 9 32.71 -53.23 -14.89
C VAL A 9 31.34 -52.52 -14.83
N ILE A 10 30.41 -53.10 -14.07
CA ILE A 10 29.52 -52.43 -13.09
C ILE A 10 28.64 -51.27 -13.59
N SER A 11 27.33 -51.50 -13.55
CA SER A 11 26.38 -50.74 -12.72
C SER A 11 25.02 -50.78 -13.43
N LEU A 12 24.10 -51.67 -13.05
CA LEU A 12 23.29 -51.52 -11.85
C LEU A 12 22.55 -50.17 -11.87
N LEU A 13 21.26 -50.26 -12.18
CA LEU A 13 20.20 -49.63 -11.41
C LEU A 13 20.37 -48.12 -11.13
N ALA A 14 19.86 -47.29 -12.02
CA ALA A 14 19.30 -46.01 -11.62
C ALA A 14 18.31 -45.56 -12.70
N ILE A 15 17.10 -46.12 -12.61
CA ILE A 15 15.91 -45.33 -12.88
C ILE A 15 16.09 -44.12 -11.96
N CYS A 16 16.57 -43.00 -12.52
CA CYS A 16 16.58 -41.73 -11.82
C CYS A 16 15.12 -41.30 -11.79
N SER A 17 14.38 -41.94 -10.89
CA SER A 17 13.15 -41.43 -10.33
C SER A 17 13.58 -40.16 -9.64
N VAL A 18 13.55 -39.06 -10.39
CA VAL A 18 13.56 -37.73 -9.82
C VAL A 18 12.20 -37.58 -9.16
N CYS A 19 12.03 -38.29 -8.04
CA CYS A 19 11.07 -37.88 -7.04
C CYS A 19 11.57 -36.53 -6.58
N LEU A 20 11.09 -35.47 -7.24
CA LEU A 20 10.99 -34.19 -6.57
C LEU A 20 10.30 -34.52 -5.23
N PRO A 21 10.88 -34.22 -4.06
CA PRO A 21 10.04 -34.12 -2.89
C PRO A 21 8.95 -33.12 -3.26
N ALA A 22 7.74 -33.61 -3.50
CA ALA A 22 6.56 -32.80 -3.34
C ALA A 22 6.66 -32.33 -1.90
N CYS A 23 7.01 -31.06 -1.71
CA CYS A 23 6.97 -30.45 -0.40
C CYS A 23 5.50 -30.42 0.02
N ASP A 24 5.00 -31.54 0.55
CA ASP A 24 3.89 -31.54 1.49
C ASP A 24 4.46 -31.00 2.80
N ASN A 25 4.58 -29.69 2.86
CA ASN A 25 4.59 -28.99 4.14
C ASN A 25 3.20 -28.41 4.29
N ASP A 26 2.31 -29.17 4.92
CA ASP A 26 0.97 -28.77 5.34
C ASP A 26 0.97 -27.65 6.40
N GLU A 27 2.05 -26.88 6.53
CA GLU A 27 2.02 -25.61 7.24
C GLU A 27 1.36 -24.60 6.32
N LYS A 28 0.04 -24.49 6.45
CA LYS A 28 -0.73 -23.40 5.87
C LYS A 28 -0.12 -22.10 6.40
N GLY A 29 0.76 -21.49 5.60
CA GLY A 29 1.40 -20.22 5.92
C GLY A 29 0.36 -19.16 6.28
N ASP A 30 0.81 -18.08 6.89
CA ASP A 30 -0.07 -16.98 7.24
C ASP A 30 -0.77 -16.42 5.99
N VAL A 31 -2.10 -16.46 6.01
CA VAL A 31 -3.00 -15.98 4.95
C VAL A 31 -4.04 -15.00 5.47
N THR A 32 -3.94 -14.61 6.75
CA THR A 32 -4.81 -13.59 7.33
C THR A 32 -4.31 -12.25 6.80
N LYS A 33 -5.23 -11.37 6.41
CA LYS A 33 -4.85 -10.03 5.96
C LYS A 33 -4.78 -9.07 7.15
N PRO A 34 -3.91 -8.05 7.10
CA PRO A 34 -3.91 -7.00 8.10
C PRO A 34 -5.22 -6.21 8.06
N VAL A 35 -5.57 -5.54 9.15
CA VAL A 35 -6.73 -4.66 9.27
C VAL A 35 -6.27 -3.21 9.22
N ILE A 36 -7.00 -2.40 8.47
CA ILE A 36 -6.84 -0.94 8.40
C ILE A 36 -8.11 -0.31 8.97
N ASP A 37 -7.95 0.45 10.04
CA ASP A 37 -8.98 1.33 10.60
C ASP A 37 -8.57 2.79 10.32
N LEU A 38 -8.95 3.28 9.13
CA LEU A 38 -8.63 4.64 8.68
C LEU A 38 -9.60 5.63 9.32
N ILE A 39 -9.08 6.45 10.23
CA ILE A 39 -9.84 7.42 11.04
C ILE A 39 -9.92 8.75 10.30
N GLU A 40 -8.78 9.30 9.88
CA GLU A 40 -8.72 10.54 9.10
C GLU A 40 -7.68 10.45 7.97
N PRO A 41 -7.96 11.04 6.78
CA PRO A 41 -9.19 11.75 6.43
C PRO A 41 -10.42 10.84 6.25
N GLU A 42 -11.60 11.38 6.60
CA GLU A 42 -12.89 10.73 6.35
C GLU A 42 -13.26 10.73 4.85
N GLU A 43 -14.27 9.93 4.49
CA GLU A 43 -14.86 9.95 3.15
C GLU A 43 -15.46 11.33 2.84
N GLY A 44 -15.08 11.91 1.71
CA GLY A 44 -15.51 13.25 1.28
C GLY A 44 -14.79 14.39 2.00
N ALA A 45 -13.73 14.12 2.77
CA ALA A 45 -12.99 15.16 3.47
C ALA A 45 -12.43 16.22 2.49
N VAL A 46 -12.53 17.49 2.89
CA VAL A 46 -11.94 18.61 2.15
C VAL A 46 -10.57 18.91 2.74
N LEU A 47 -9.52 18.83 1.92
CA LEU A 47 -8.14 19.07 2.33
C LEU A 47 -7.63 20.39 1.75
N LYS A 48 -6.94 21.16 2.58
CA LYS A 48 -6.51 22.51 2.23
C LYS A 48 -5.24 22.52 1.37
N ILE A 49 -5.34 23.15 0.20
CA ILE A 49 -4.21 23.42 -0.69
C ILE A 49 -3.30 24.49 -0.09
N GLY A 50 -1.98 24.28 -0.18
CA GLY A 50 -0.98 25.24 0.29
C GLY A 50 -0.84 25.32 1.81
N ASN A 51 -1.46 24.42 2.58
CA ASN A 51 -1.23 24.34 4.01
C ASN A 51 0.12 23.67 4.29
N GLY A 52 1.10 24.46 4.75
CA GLY A 52 2.43 23.97 5.10
C GLY A 52 2.50 23.08 6.34
N LYS A 53 1.44 22.98 7.15
CA LYS A 53 1.37 22.04 8.27
C LYS A 53 1.17 20.59 7.83
N GLY A 54 0.66 20.38 6.60
CA GLY A 54 0.29 19.07 6.10
C GLY A 54 -1.08 18.59 6.59
N VAL A 55 -1.58 17.52 5.97
CA VAL A 55 -2.88 16.90 6.30
C VAL A 55 -2.75 16.05 7.55
N HIS A 56 -3.67 16.23 8.50
CA HIS A 56 -3.81 15.31 9.64
C HIS A 56 -4.23 13.92 9.15
N PHE A 57 -3.32 12.95 9.28
CA PHE A 57 -3.55 11.57 8.86
C PHE A 57 -3.48 10.66 10.07
N GLU A 58 -4.58 9.93 10.32
CA GLU A 58 -4.71 9.05 11.47
C GLU A 58 -5.34 7.71 11.09
N MET A 59 -4.72 6.61 11.53
CA MET A 59 -5.28 5.26 11.40
C MET A 59 -4.72 4.30 12.44
N ASN A 60 -5.44 3.21 12.70
CA ASN A 60 -4.90 2.03 13.38
C ASN A 60 -4.62 0.92 12.37
N LEU A 61 -3.50 0.24 12.55
CA LEU A 61 -3.14 -0.96 11.81
C LEU A 61 -3.00 -2.13 12.77
N SER A 62 -3.47 -3.31 12.36
CA SER A 62 -3.27 -4.55 13.10
C SER A 62 -3.15 -5.77 12.21
N ASP A 63 -2.54 -6.83 12.73
CA ASP A 63 -2.39 -8.13 12.08
C ASP A 63 -2.29 -9.23 13.14
N ASP A 64 -2.67 -10.48 12.80
CA ASP A 64 -2.60 -11.60 13.74
C ASP A 64 -1.16 -12.08 13.97
N VAL A 65 -0.28 -11.99 12.96
CA VAL A 65 1.11 -12.39 13.04
C VAL A 65 2.05 -11.19 13.18
N MET A 66 2.23 -10.39 12.12
CA MET A 66 3.19 -9.28 12.07
C MET A 66 3.02 -8.39 10.84
N LEU A 67 2.94 -7.07 11.06
CA LEU A 67 2.96 -6.05 10.00
C LEU A 67 4.35 -5.90 9.36
N ARG A 68 4.38 -5.39 8.13
CA ARG A 68 5.61 -5.00 7.41
C ARG A 68 5.61 -3.54 7.02
N SER A 69 4.59 -3.11 6.27
CA SER A 69 4.59 -1.76 5.69
C SER A 69 3.18 -1.27 5.42
N TYR A 70 3.02 0.06 5.35
CA TYR A 70 1.86 0.66 4.70
C TYR A 70 2.27 1.64 3.60
N LYS A 71 1.40 1.83 2.62
CA LYS A 71 1.57 2.77 1.51
C LYS A 71 0.40 3.73 1.49
N ILE A 72 0.68 5.02 1.35
CA ILE A 72 -0.32 6.04 1.03
C ILE A 72 -0.11 6.46 -0.43
N ASN A 73 -1.19 6.49 -1.20
CA ASN A 73 -1.20 7.10 -2.53
C ASN A 73 -2.35 8.10 -2.65
N ILE A 74 -2.07 9.26 -3.24
CA ILE A 74 -3.09 10.24 -3.63
C ILE A 74 -2.92 10.52 -5.11
N HIS A 75 -4.01 10.45 -5.87
CA HIS A 75 -4.03 10.81 -7.29
C HIS A 75 -5.38 11.44 -7.66
N ASN A 76 -5.38 12.21 -8.73
CA ASN A 76 -6.57 12.94 -9.17
C ASN A 76 -7.67 12.00 -9.64
N ASN A 77 -8.91 12.32 -9.28
CA ASN A 77 -10.11 11.65 -9.75
C ASN A 77 -10.96 12.60 -10.63
N PHE A 78 -10.38 13.05 -11.75
CA PHE A 78 -10.99 14.06 -12.61
C PHE A 78 -11.91 13.47 -13.71
N ASP A 79 -12.32 12.21 -13.56
CA ASP A 79 -13.12 11.50 -14.56
C ASP A 79 -14.63 11.81 -14.46
N HIS A 80 -15.05 12.52 -13.41
CA HIS A 80 -16.41 12.99 -13.26
C HIS A 80 -16.76 14.04 -14.34
N HIS A 81 -17.81 13.78 -15.11
CA HIS A 81 -18.41 14.70 -16.09
C HIS A 81 -19.09 15.92 -15.42
N GLY A 82 -18.35 16.69 -14.61
CA GLY A 82 -18.81 17.88 -13.92
C GLY A 82 -18.24 19.15 -14.57
N HIS A 83 -19.14 20.03 -15.04
CA HIS A 83 -18.79 21.35 -15.54
C HIS A 83 -18.45 22.29 -14.37
N ASP A 84 -17.29 22.13 -13.74
CA ASP A 84 -16.73 23.21 -12.93
C ASP A 84 -15.68 23.97 -13.73
N SER A 85 -15.97 25.26 -13.89
CA SER A 85 -15.17 26.23 -14.59
C SER A 85 -13.79 26.29 -13.95
N ARG A 86 -12.84 25.51 -14.49
CA ARG A 86 -11.40 25.77 -14.32
C ARG A 86 -11.21 27.26 -14.55
N ALA A 87 -10.81 28.01 -13.52
CA ALA A 87 -10.45 29.41 -13.68
C ALA A 87 -9.40 29.48 -14.79
N ALA A 88 -9.81 29.98 -15.96
CA ALA A 88 -8.97 30.01 -17.15
C ALA A 88 -7.83 31.00 -16.90
N GLY A 89 -6.69 30.52 -16.39
CA GLY A 89 -5.53 31.34 -16.06
C GLY A 89 -4.55 30.74 -15.08
N GLU A 90 -4.96 29.82 -14.21
CA GLU A 90 -4.07 29.20 -13.22
C GLU A 90 -3.39 27.94 -13.79
N LYS A 91 -2.06 27.90 -13.72
CA LYS A 91 -1.26 26.71 -14.07
C LYS A 91 -1.26 25.73 -12.89
N ASN A 92 -2.43 25.16 -12.59
CA ASN A 92 -2.51 24.22 -11.48
C ASN A 92 -2.11 22.81 -11.94
N THR A 93 -1.23 22.16 -11.18
CA THR A 93 -0.72 20.81 -11.46
C THR A 93 -1.52 19.79 -10.65
N ALA A 94 -1.92 18.67 -11.27
CA ALA A 94 -2.55 17.58 -10.51
C ALA A 94 -1.62 17.10 -9.40
N PHE A 95 -2.11 17.11 -8.16
CA PHE A 95 -1.33 16.65 -7.03
C PHE A 95 -1.20 15.13 -7.04
N THR A 96 -0.02 14.63 -6.70
CA THR A 96 0.19 13.20 -6.46
C THR A 96 1.02 13.00 -5.20
N PHE A 97 0.67 12.00 -4.42
CA PHE A 97 1.46 11.52 -3.28
C PHE A 97 1.66 10.02 -3.42
N ASP A 98 2.88 9.53 -3.19
CA ASP A 98 3.17 8.09 -3.19
C ASP A 98 4.31 7.84 -2.21
N LYS A 99 4.01 7.27 -1.05
CA LYS A 99 5.01 7.01 -0.01
C LYS A 99 4.70 5.72 0.73
N VAL A 100 5.77 4.95 0.96
CA VAL A 100 5.76 3.72 1.77
C VAL A 100 6.43 4.00 3.10
N TYR A 101 5.86 3.42 4.15
CA TYR A 101 6.32 3.53 5.53
C TYR A 101 6.54 2.14 6.10
N ASP A 102 7.61 2.02 6.89
CA ASP A 102 7.94 0.78 7.58
C ASP A 102 7.23 0.71 8.93
N VAL A 103 6.59 -0.44 9.19
CA VAL A 103 5.98 -0.80 10.48
C VAL A 103 6.38 -2.22 10.86
N SER A 104 7.53 -2.68 10.35
CA SER A 104 8.03 -4.04 10.51
C SER A 104 8.22 -4.38 11.99
N GLY A 105 7.84 -5.60 12.37
CA GLY A 105 7.99 -6.08 13.75
C GLY A 105 6.84 -5.70 14.69
N LEU A 106 5.89 -4.89 14.24
CA LEU A 106 4.71 -4.51 15.01
C LEU A 106 3.53 -5.45 14.69
N LYS A 107 2.72 -5.76 15.70
CA LYS A 107 1.41 -6.43 15.50
C LYS A 107 0.25 -5.44 15.44
N ASN A 108 0.39 -4.34 16.15
CA ASN A 108 -0.61 -3.27 16.25
C ASN A 108 0.15 -1.95 16.31
N THR A 109 -0.33 -0.93 15.61
CA THR A 109 0.23 0.42 15.72
C THR A 109 -0.80 1.49 15.40
N LYS A 110 -0.72 2.62 16.11
CA LYS A 110 -1.42 3.85 15.75
C LYS A 110 -0.47 4.67 14.86
N VAL A 111 -0.94 5.04 13.68
CA VAL A 111 -0.25 5.95 12.77
C VAL A 111 -0.87 7.32 12.91
N HIS A 112 -0.03 8.32 13.16
CA HIS A 112 -0.39 9.72 13.25
C HIS A 112 0.76 10.57 12.71
N HIS A 113 0.53 11.33 11.64
CA HIS A 113 1.54 12.22 11.06
C HIS A 113 0.91 13.27 10.14
N HIS A 114 1.72 14.23 9.68
CA HIS A 114 1.32 15.30 8.76
C HIS A 114 2.17 15.33 7.47
N ASP A 115 2.67 14.18 7.03
CA ASP A 115 3.61 14.08 5.91
C ASP A 115 3.03 14.49 4.54
N ILE A 116 1.70 14.53 4.40
CA ILE A 116 1.02 14.89 3.15
C ILE A 116 0.91 16.41 3.07
N VAL A 117 1.88 17.05 2.44
CA VAL A 117 1.86 18.51 2.19
C VAL A 117 1.37 18.76 0.76
N ILE A 118 0.20 19.39 0.64
CA ILE A 118 -0.39 19.76 -0.65
C ILE A 118 0.16 21.13 -1.08
N PRO A 119 0.89 21.23 -2.20
CA PRO A 119 1.54 22.48 -2.59
C PRO A 119 0.51 23.50 -3.07
N ALA A 120 0.83 24.80 -2.98
CA ALA A 120 -0.09 25.89 -3.30
C ALA A 120 -0.51 25.95 -4.79
N ASP A 121 0.21 25.28 -5.67
CA ASP A 121 -0.08 25.17 -7.11
C ASP A 121 -0.81 23.86 -7.47
N ALA A 122 -1.26 23.09 -6.48
CA ALA A 122 -2.09 21.91 -6.70
C ALA A 122 -3.43 22.29 -7.34
N ALA A 123 -3.90 21.49 -8.29
CA ALA A 123 -5.24 21.65 -8.86
C ALA A 123 -6.33 21.30 -7.83
N PRO A 124 -7.30 22.19 -7.56
CA PRO A 124 -8.46 21.82 -6.77
C PRO A 124 -9.33 20.80 -7.51
N GLY A 125 -10.14 20.06 -6.77
CA GLY A 125 -11.09 19.08 -7.30
C GLY A 125 -11.06 17.76 -6.55
N ASP A 126 -11.65 16.73 -7.17
CA ASP A 126 -11.79 15.39 -6.62
C ASP A 126 -10.48 14.58 -6.76
N TYR A 127 -10.11 13.88 -5.69
CA TYR A 127 -8.94 13.00 -5.60
C TYR A 127 -9.30 11.70 -4.89
N HIS A 128 -8.55 10.64 -5.18
CA HIS A 128 -8.57 9.41 -4.40
C HIS A 128 -7.41 9.40 -3.41
N LEU A 129 -7.70 9.08 -2.16
CA LEU A 129 -6.72 8.69 -1.15
C LEU A 129 -6.80 7.18 -0.95
N MET A 130 -5.69 6.50 -1.18
CA MET A 130 -5.56 5.06 -1.07
C MET A 130 -4.56 4.70 0.01
N VAL A 131 -4.91 3.73 0.85
CA VAL A 131 -4.03 3.15 1.86
C VAL A 131 -3.95 1.65 1.65
N TRP A 132 -2.73 1.13 1.50
CA TRP A 132 -2.47 -0.31 1.56
C TRP A 132 -1.68 -0.64 2.81
N CYS A 133 -2.03 -1.73 3.48
CA CYS A 133 -1.25 -2.31 4.56
C CYS A 133 -0.84 -3.72 4.17
N THR A 134 0.44 -4.04 4.33
CA THR A 134 1.01 -5.35 3.99
C THR A 134 1.69 -5.95 5.19
N ASP A 135 1.39 -7.21 5.47
CA ASP A 135 2.00 -7.98 6.55
C ASP A 135 3.37 -8.58 6.13
N ALA A 136 4.00 -9.29 7.07
CA ALA A 136 5.29 -9.97 6.85
C ALA A 136 5.20 -11.17 5.89
N ALA A 137 4.04 -11.83 5.82
CA ALA A 137 3.77 -12.95 4.91
C ALA A 137 3.45 -12.50 3.47
N GLY A 138 3.15 -11.21 3.28
CA GLY A 138 2.79 -10.59 2.00
C GLY A 138 1.29 -10.45 1.76
N ASN A 139 0.41 -10.74 2.72
CA ASN A 139 -1.01 -10.45 2.54
C ASN A 139 -1.27 -8.95 2.69
N GLN A 140 -2.29 -8.46 1.99
CA GLN A 140 -2.54 -7.04 1.86
C GLN A 140 -4.03 -6.71 1.96
N THR A 141 -4.30 -5.63 2.69
CA THR A 141 -5.59 -4.94 2.77
C THR A 141 -5.46 -3.55 2.17
N GLU A 142 -6.56 -3.06 1.60
CA GLU A 142 -6.66 -1.78 0.91
C GLU A 142 -7.91 -1.03 1.41
N VAL A 143 -7.78 0.28 1.62
CA VAL A 143 -8.88 1.20 1.88
C VAL A 143 -8.74 2.39 0.94
N ALA A 144 -9.86 2.85 0.38
CA ALA A 144 -9.95 4.02 -0.47
C ALA A 144 -10.89 5.06 0.13
N ARG A 145 -10.57 6.34 -0.05
CA ARG A 145 -11.42 7.49 0.25
C ARG A 145 -11.49 8.43 -0.92
N ASN A 146 -12.67 8.94 -1.23
CA ASN A 146 -12.78 10.14 -2.05
C ASN A 146 -12.51 11.36 -1.17
N ILE A 147 -11.68 12.28 -1.64
CA ILE A 147 -11.33 13.53 -0.95
C ILE A 147 -11.38 14.69 -1.95
N VAL A 148 -11.54 15.90 -1.44
CA VAL A 148 -11.57 17.12 -2.26
C VAL A 148 -10.42 18.02 -1.88
N LEU A 149 -9.61 18.45 -2.85
CA LEU A 149 -8.61 19.50 -2.62
C LEU A 149 -9.22 20.87 -2.91
N SER A 150 -9.06 21.82 -1.98
CA SER A 150 -9.59 23.18 -2.10
C SER A 150 -8.62 24.23 -1.58
N ALA A 151 -8.55 25.39 -2.24
CA ALA A 151 -7.78 26.55 -1.78
C ALA A 151 -8.47 27.26 -0.59
N ASP A 152 -9.81 27.27 -0.58
CA ASP A 152 -10.63 28.05 0.35
C ASP A 152 -11.23 27.20 1.49
N GLY A 153 -11.13 25.86 1.40
CA GLY A 153 -11.71 24.91 2.34
C GLY A 153 -10.68 24.05 3.08
N GLY A 154 -11.11 23.39 4.15
CA GLY A 154 -10.33 22.44 4.93
C GLY A 154 -10.71 22.43 6.40
N THR A 155 -11.06 21.26 6.95
CA THR A 155 -11.22 21.09 8.40
C THR A 155 -9.88 20.67 8.98
N GLU A 156 -9.22 21.60 9.67
CA GLU A 156 -8.03 21.31 10.48
C GLU A 156 -8.53 20.85 11.86
N THR A 157 -9.02 19.61 11.94
CA THR A 157 -9.36 18.99 13.24
C THR A 157 -8.06 18.51 13.89
N GLU A 158 -7.32 19.43 14.52
CA GLU A 158 -6.34 19.02 15.52
C GLU A 158 -7.14 18.58 16.77
N HIS A 159 -7.39 17.28 16.88
CA HIS A 159 -7.94 16.70 18.10
C HIS A 159 -6.82 16.67 19.16
N ASP A 160 -6.86 17.63 20.08
CA ASP A 160 -6.08 17.59 21.31
C ASP A 160 -6.45 16.31 22.07
N HIS A 161 -5.57 15.31 22.02
CA HIS A 161 -5.69 14.11 22.85
C HIS A 161 -4.98 14.36 24.20
N GLU A 162 -5.77 14.58 25.25
CA GLU A 162 -5.37 14.28 26.65
C GLU A 162 -5.31 12.76 26.88
#